data_AF-A0A1J3F8B5-F1
#
_entry.id   AF-A0A1J3F8B5-F1
#
_cell.length_a   1.000
_cell.length_b   1.000
_cell.length_c   1.000
_cell.angle_alpha   90.00
_cell.angle_beta   90.00
_cell.angle_gamma   90.00
#
_symmetry.space_group_name_H-M   'P 1'
#
loop_
_entity.id
_entity.type
_entity.pdbx_description
1 polymer ?
#
loop_
_entity_poly.entity_id
_entity_poly.type
_entity_poly.pdbx_seq_one_letter_code
_entity_poly.pdbx_strand_id
1 'polypeptide(L)'
;LPDGLLINGVSKGLIFTGQHGKIYRFRISNVGISTSINFRIQGHMMTLVEVEGSHILEEVYESLDVHVGQSLTVLVTLKAPVKNY
;
A
#
# COMPACT_ATOMS: atom_id res chain seq x y z
N LEU A 1 7.56 12.65 -18.98
CA LEU A 1 6.86 12.51 -17.68
C LEU A 1 5.73 11.51 -17.87
N PRO A 2 5.41 10.66 -16.88
CA PRO A 2 4.34 9.67 -17.04
C PRO A 2 2.98 10.36 -17.23
N ASP A 3 2.14 9.81 -18.11
CA ASP A 3 0.80 10.35 -18.39
C ASP A 3 -0.22 10.03 -17.30
N GLY A 4 0.07 9.05 -16.43
CA GLY A 4 -0.79 8.67 -15.32
C GLY A 4 -0.21 7.56 -14.44
N LEU A 5 -0.86 7.33 -13.30
CA LEU A 5 -0.57 6.22 -12.40
C LEU A 5 -1.61 5.12 -12.61
N LEU A 6 -1.15 3.88 -12.78
CA LEU A 6 -2.00 2.69 -12.79
C LEU A 6 -1.79 1.91 -11.49
N ILE A 7 -2.87 1.56 -10.82
CA ILE A 7 -2.84 0.67 -9.65
C ILE A 7 -3.51 -0.63 -10.08
N ASN A 8 -2.79 -1.75 -10.06
CA ASN A 8 -3.24 -3.04 -10.57
C ASN A 8 -3.80 -2.98 -12.01
N GLY A 9 -3.16 -2.19 -12.88
CA GLY A 9 -3.50 -2.08 -14.30
C GLY A 9 -4.66 -1.13 -14.64
N VAL A 10 -5.30 -0.51 -13.64
CA VAL A 10 -6.39 0.46 -13.86
C VAL A 10 -5.99 1.86 -13.42
N SER A 11 -6.44 2.87 -14.16
CA SER A 11 -6.12 4.28 -13.89
C SER A 11 -7.02 4.90 -12.82
N LYS A 12 -8.26 4.41 -12.68
CA LYS A 12 -9.25 4.85 -11.68
C LYS A 12 -10.20 3.70 -11.34
N GLY A 13 -10.84 3.77 -10.17
CA GLY A 13 -11.96 2.90 -9.82
C GLY A 13 -11.59 1.50 -9.33
N LEU A 14 -10.34 1.26 -8.93
CA LEU A 14 -10.00 0.03 -8.21
C LEU A 14 -10.68 0.06 -6.82
N ILE A 15 -11.47 -0.97 -6.52
CA ILE A 15 -12.14 -1.11 -5.23
C ILE A 15 -11.59 -2.35 -4.53
N PHE A 16 -11.13 -2.15 -3.29
CA PHE A 16 -10.86 -3.23 -2.36
C PHE A 16 -11.93 -3.22 -1.27
N THR A 17 -12.64 -4.34 -1.08
CA THR A 17 -13.64 -4.49 -0.02
C THR A 17 -13.10 -5.39 1.08
N GLY A 18 -12.99 -4.84 2.28
CA GLY A 18 -12.57 -5.57 3.47
C GLY A 18 -13.65 -5.63 4.54
N GLN A 19 -13.40 -6.44 5.56
CA GLN A 19 -14.24 -6.59 6.74
C GLN A 19 -13.64 -5.81 7.91
N HIS A 20 -14.50 -5.10 8.65
CA HIS A 20 -14.09 -4.38 9.85
C HIS A 20 -13.46 -5.33 10.88
N GLY A 21 -12.38 -4.88 11.51
CA GLY A 21 -11.62 -5.63 12.52
C GLY A 21 -10.69 -6.72 11.95
N LYS A 22 -10.73 -7.00 10.65
CA LYS A 22 -9.80 -7.96 10.02
C LYS A 22 -8.47 -7.30 9.63
N ILE A 23 -7.44 -8.13 9.57
CA ILE A 23 -6.09 -7.77 9.15
C ILE A 23 -5.89 -8.26 7.73
N TYR A 24 -5.35 -7.40 6.87
CA TYR A 24 -5.03 -7.71 5.49
C TYR A 24 -3.55 -7.47 5.21
N ARG A 25 -2.96 -8.36 4.41
CA ARG A 25 -1.58 -8.23 3.93
C ARG A 25 -1.61 -7.66 2.51
N PHE A 26 -1.09 -6.46 2.35
CA PHE A 26 -0.93 -5.82 1.06
C PHE A 26 0.53 -5.93 0.62
N ARG A 27 0.75 -6.43 -0.60
CA ARG A 27 2.04 -6.38 -1.27
C ARG A 27 2.01 -5.24 -2.27
N ILE A 28 2.85 -4.24 -2.09
CA ILE A 28 2.91 -3.04 -2.91
C ILE A 28 4.22 -3.11 -3.69
N SER A 29 4.13 -3.09 -5.02
CA SER A 29 5.29 -3.17 -5.91
C SER A 29 5.25 -2.02 -6.90
N ASN A 30 6.28 -1.16 -6.89
CA ASN A 30 6.44 -0.12 -7.90
C ASN A 30 7.15 -0.70 -9.12
N VAL A 31 6.34 -1.12 -10.10
CA VAL A 31 6.80 -1.66 -11.39
C VAL A 31 6.98 -0.57 -12.46
N GLY A 32 6.95 0.72 -12.06
CA GLY A 32 7.21 1.84 -12.95
C GLY A 32 8.68 1.95 -13.35
N ILE A 33 9.01 2.92 -14.20
CA ILE A 33 10.36 3.10 -14.76
C ILE A 33 11.10 4.35 -14.27
N SER A 34 10.42 5.28 -13.61
CA SER A 34 11.06 6.58 -13.26
C SER A 34 10.53 7.29 -12.02
N THR A 35 9.32 7.01 -11.55
CA THR A 35 8.70 7.77 -10.45
C THR A 35 8.54 6.93 -9.19
N SER A 36 8.98 7.46 -8.05
CA SER A 36 8.58 6.97 -6.73
C SER A 36 7.11 7.31 -6.46
N ILE A 37 6.44 6.49 -5.65
CA ILE A 37 5.03 6.66 -5.30
C ILE A 37 4.92 6.73 -3.77
N ASN A 38 4.27 7.77 -3.26
CA ASN A 38 3.85 7.80 -1.87
C ASN A 38 2.52 7.04 -1.73
N PHE A 39 2.54 5.91 -1.03
CA PHE A 39 1.38 5.08 -0.78
C PHE A 39 0.82 5.31 0.62
N ARG A 40 -0.50 5.48 0.73
CA ARG A 40 -1.23 5.66 1.99
C ARG A 40 -2.65 5.12 1.87
N ILE A 41 -3.21 4.66 2.99
CA ILE A 41 -4.64 4.35 3.12
C ILE A 41 -5.22 5.35 4.12
N GLN A 42 -6.19 6.17 3.69
CA GLN A 42 -6.73 7.21 4.56
C GLN A 42 -7.32 6.60 5.85
N GLY A 43 -6.98 7.17 7.00
CA GLY A 43 -7.51 6.73 8.30
C GLY A 43 -7.02 5.36 8.77
N HIS A 44 -6.01 4.78 8.13
CA HIS A 44 -5.46 3.48 8.49
C HIS A 44 -3.92 3.55 8.61
N MET A 45 -3.40 3.04 9.73
CA MET A 45 -1.98 2.79 9.89
C MET A 45 -1.59 1.50 9.17
N MET A 46 -0.37 1.45 8.67
CA MET A 46 0.20 0.31 7.97
C MET A 46 1.43 -0.18 8.73
N THR A 47 1.46 -1.45 9.09
CA THR A 47 2.63 -2.09 9.69
C THR A 47 3.49 -2.68 8.58
N LEU A 48 4.68 -2.13 8.34
CA LEU A 48 5.66 -2.66 7.39
C LEU A 48 6.32 -3.90 7.98
N VAL A 49 6.26 -5.02 7.24
CA VAL A 49 6.76 -6.34 7.71
C VAL A 49 7.79 -6.96 6.77
N GLU A 50 7.93 -6.42 5.55
CA GLU A 50 8.89 -6.90 4.55
C GLU A 50 9.29 -5.75 3.62
N VAL A 51 10.57 -5.71 3.28
CA VAL A 51 11.15 -4.82 2.25
C VAL A 51 11.97 -5.68 1.32
N GLU A 52 11.61 -5.70 0.04
CA GLU A 52 12.34 -6.38 -1.04
C GLU A 52 12.60 -7.88 -0.77
N GLY A 53 11.66 -8.56 -0.10
CA GLY A 53 11.81 -9.97 0.26
C GLY A 53 12.58 -10.22 1.56
N SER A 54 13.11 -9.17 2.19
CA SER A 54 13.72 -9.25 3.53
C SER A 54 12.69 -8.90 4.60
N HIS A 55 12.52 -9.80 5.57
CA HIS A 55 11.76 -9.48 6.78
C HIS A 55 12.50 -8.44 7.60
N ILE A 56 11.77 -7.42 8.03
CA ILE A 56 12.28 -6.36 8.89
C ILE A 56 11.59 -6.43 10.26
N LEU A 57 12.13 -5.68 11.23
CA LEU A 57 11.39 -5.37 12.45
C LEU A 57 10.11 -4.63 12.09
N GLU A 58 9.00 -5.00 12.73
CA GLU A 58 7.70 -4.41 12.42
C GLU A 58 7.66 -2.93 12.81
N GLU A 59 7.42 -2.07 11.82
CA GLU A 59 7.33 -0.62 12.01
C GLU A 59 6.01 -0.08 11.47
N VAL A 60 5.45 0.94 12.12
CA VAL A 60 4.11 1.45 11.82
C VAL A 60 4.20 2.81 11.14
N TYR A 61 3.54 2.95 9.98
CA TYR A 61 3.59 4.13 9.13
C TYR A 61 2.20 4.57 8.66
N GLU A 62 2.01 5.87 8.47
CA GLU A 62 0.81 6.44 7.81
C GLU A 62 0.94 6.48 6.28
N SER A 63 2.17 6.63 5.79
CA SER A 63 2.51 6.66 4.38
C SER A 63 3.90 6.07 4.17
N LEU A 64 4.12 5.50 2.98
CA LEU A 64 5.40 4.91 2.60
C LEU A 64 5.77 5.37 1.19
N ASP A 65 7.02 5.79 1.00
CA ASP A 65 7.56 6.05 -0.33
C ASP A 65 8.10 4.75 -0.93
N VAL A 66 7.57 4.38 -2.09
CA VAL A 66 7.96 3.18 -2.83
C VAL A 66 8.74 3.61 -4.06
N HIS A 67 10.05 3.40 -4.05
CA HIS A 67 10.91 3.73 -5.19
C HIS A 67 10.77 2.70 -6.31
N VAL A 68 11.22 3.07 -7.50
CA VAL A 68 11.19 2.22 -8.70
C VAL A 68 11.88 0.87 -8.42
N GLY A 69 11.19 -0.22 -8.76
CA GLY A 69 11.69 -1.59 -8.56
C GLY A 69 11.46 -2.16 -7.15
N GLN A 70 11.07 -1.33 -6.18
CA GLN A 70 10.87 -1.80 -4.81
C GLN A 70 9.57 -2.56 -4.64
N SER A 71 9.58 -3.52 -3.72
CA SER A 71 8.39 -4.22 -3.23
C SER A 71 8.36 -4.19 -1.72
N LEU A 72 7.23 -3.78 -1.14
CA LEU A 72 7.01 -3.72 0.30
C LEU A 72 5.81 -4.61 0.65
N THR A 73 5.84 -5.22 1.83
CA THR A 73 4.66 -5.89 2.40
C THR A 73 4.22 -5.16 3.66
N VAL A 74 2.96 -4.75 3.71
CA VAL A 74 2.34 -4.13 4.89
C VAL A 74 1.15 -4.94 5.40
N LEU A 75 0.95 -4.95 6.71
CA LEU A 75 -0.25 -5.41 7.38
C LEU A 75 -1.11 -4.21 7.76
N VAL A 76 -2.40 -4.28 7.44
CA VAL A 76 -3.36 -3.21 7.73
C VAL A 76 -4.55 -3.82 8.44
N THR A 77 -4.85 -3.29 9.63
CA THR A 77 -6.07 -3.68 10.35
C THR A 77 -7.17 -2.66 10.09
N LEU A 78 -8.32 -3.11 9.58
CA LEU A 78 -9.44 -2.22 9.25
C LEU A 78 -10.27 -1.88 10.49
N LYS A 79 -9.71 -1.05 11.38
CA LYS A 79 -10.38 -0.62 12.64
C LYS A 79 -11.14 0.69 12.51
N ALA A 80 -11.01 1.42 11.40
CA ALA A 80 -11.74 2.67 11.18
C ALA A 80 -13.23 2.38 10.90
N PRO A 81 -14.12 3.40 11.02
CA PRO A 81 -15.55 3.25 10.71
C PRO A 81 -15.80 2.67 9.32
N VAL A 82 -16.87 1.89 9.14
CA VAL A 82 -17.20 1.28 7.83
C VAL A 82 -17.65 2.37 6.85
N LYS A 83 -16.78 2.70 5.89
CA LYS A 83 -17.03 3.63 4.78
C LYS A 83 -15.96 3.45 3.69
N ASN A 84 -16.08 4.20 2.60
CA ASN A 84 -15.02 4.31 1.59
C ASN A 84 -13.92 5.26 2.07
N TYR A 85 -12.67 4.90 1.75
CA TYR A 85 -11.43 5.61 2.09
C TYR A 85 -10.57 5.82 0.85
#